data_AF-A0AAV3EZ83-F1
#
_entry.id   AF-A0AAV3EZ83-F1
#
_cell.length_a   1.000
_cell.length_b   1.000
_cell.length_c   1.000
_cell.angle_alpha   90.00
_cell.angle_beta   90.00
_cell.angle_gamma   90.00
#
_symmetry.space_group_name_H-M   'P 1'
#
loop_
_entity.id
_entity.type
_entity.pdbx_description
1 polymer ?
#
loop_
_entity_poly.entity_id
_entity_poly.type
_entity_poly.pdbx_seq_one_letter_code
_entity_poly.pdbx_strand_id
1 'polypeptide(L)'
;MNFGTIIKEAHSGVAYLALIFLAIVAVNAFMGLSGNKEFKDKDRKLGLFGLIFTHIQLLLGLVLYFVSPMVQGFGVAMKDSTLRLYALEHPLINIIAIVLITIGWSKHKKATDSKSKFKKFAIFYTLGLVLILSRLPWKVWMPSLFA
;
A
#
# COMPACT_ATOMS: atom_id res chain seq x y z
N MET A 1 -13.44 19.41 14.91
CA MET A 1 -12.60 18.77 13.88
C MET A 1 -13.28 18.99 12.54
N ASN A 2 -12.60 19.54 11.52
CA ASN A 2 -13.22 19.70 10.20
C ASN A 2 -13.14 18.39 9.39
N PHE A 3 -13.94 18.29 8.33
CA PHE A 3 -14.02 17.08 7.50
C PHE A 3 -12.65 16.64 6.97
N GLY A 4 -11.83 17.57 6.48
CA GLY A 4 -10.50 17.27 5.93
C GLY A 4 -9.55 16.64 6.96
N THR A 5 -9.56 17.13 8.21
CA THR A 5 -8.74 16.55 9.29
C THR A 5 -9.18 15.13 9.62
N ILE A 6 -10.49 14.87 9.69
CA ILE A 6 -11.05 13.52 9.96
C ILE A 6 -10.59 12.54 8.88
N ILE A 7 -10.69 12.91 7.60
CA ILE A 7 -10.26 12.07 6.49
C ILE A 7 -8.74 11.83 6.51
N LYS A 8 -7.95 12.86 6.82
CA LYS A 8 -6.48 12.73 6.93
C LYS A 8 -6.08 11.73 8.02
N GLU A 9 -6.71 11.79 9.19
CA GLU A 9 -6.44 10.85 10.28
C GLU A 9 -6.90 9.44 9.94
N ALA A 10 -8.09 9.27 9.34
CA ALA A 10 -8.55 7.97 8.87
C ALA A 10 -7.59 7.37 7.82
N HIS A 11 -7.16 8.16 6.84
CA HIS A 11 -6.20 7.74 5.83
C HIS A 11 -4.84 7.35 6.45
N SER A 12 -4.41 8.05 7.50
CA SER A 12 -3.15 7.73 8.18
C SER A 12 -3.28 6.47 9.04
N GLY A 13 -4.40 6.30 9.74
CA GLY A 13 -4.70 5.10 10.53
C GLY A 13 -4.80 3.83 9.67
N VAL A 14 -5.52 3.90 8.54
CA VAL A 14 -5.66 2.77 7.62
C VAL A 14 -4.34 2.43 6.93
N ALA A 15 -3.45 3.40 6.69
CA ALA A 15 -2.11 3.14 6.16
C ALA A 15 -1.31 2.19 7.06
N TYR A 16 -1.37 2.35 8.39
CA TYR A 16 -0.70 1.41 9.31
C TYR A 16 -1.22 -0.01 9.14
N LEU A 17 -2.55 -0.19 9.03
CA LEU A 17 -3.15 -1.50 8.79
C LEU A 17 -2.71 -2.08 7.44
N ALA A 18 -2.74 -1.29 6.37
CA ALA A 18 -2.30 -1.71 5.04
C ALA A 18 -0.82 -2.17 5.07
N LEU A 19 0.07 -1.38 5.67
CA LEU A 19 1.49 -1.69 5.77
C LEU A 19 1.74 -2.97 6.59
N ILE A 20 1.10 -3.11 7.76
CA ILE A 20 1.24 -4.30 8.61
C ILE A 20 0.79 -5.56 7.87
N PHE A 21 -0.38 -5.53 7.23
CA PHE A 21 -0.88 -6.70 6.50
C PHE A 21 -0.03 -7.01 5.27
N LEU A 22 0.42 -6.01 4.51
CA LEU A 22 1.33 -6.24 3.38
C LEU A 22 2.65 -6.86 3.84
N ALA A 23 3.23 -6.38 4.94
CA ALA A 23 4.47 -6.92 5.51
C ALA A 23 4.26 -8.37 5.99
N ILE A 24 3.17 -8.65 6.71
CA ILE A 24 2.83 -10.01 7.14
C ILE A 24 2.66 -10.94 5.94
N VAL A 25 1.97 -10.51 4.88
CA VAL A 25 1.79 -11.33 3.67
C VAL A 25 3.12 -11.60 2.98
N ALA A 26 3.98 -10.58 2.84
CA ALA A 26 5.31 -10.74 2.25
C ALA A 26 6.16 -11.75 3.03
N VAL A 27 6.31 -11.55 4.35
CA VAL A 27 7.08 -12.44 5.22
C VAL A 27 6.51 -13.86 5.21
N ASN A 28 5.19 -14.01 5.38
CA ASN A 28 4.53 -15.31 5.36
C ASN A 28 4.71 -16.03 4.01
N ALA A 29 4.68 -15.30 2.89
CA ALA A 29 4.88 -15.87 1.57
C ALA A 29 6.31 -16.38 1.38
N PHE A 30 7.33 -15.64 1.83
CA PHE A 30 8.72 -16.12 1.80
C PHE A 30 8.93 -17.33 2.72
N MET A 31 8.37 -17.33 3.93
CA MET A 31 8.42 -18.49 4.83
C MET A 31 7.71 -19.72 4.23
N GLY A 32 6.60 -19.51 3.51
CA GLY A 32 5.87 -20.56 2.82
C GLY A 32 6.69 -21.18 1.69
N LEU A 33 7.41 -20.37 0.92
CA LEU A 33 8.31 -20.82 -0.14
C LEU A 33 9.53 -21.58 0.41
N SER A 34 10.24 -21.01 1.37
CA SER A 34 11.47 -21.61 1.92
C SER A 34 11.21 -22.91 2.68
N GLY A 35 10.05 -22.99 3.35
CA GLY A 35 9.64 -24.17 4.10
C GLY A 35 8.83 -25.19 3.30
N ASN A 36 8.63 -25.00 1.99
CA ASN A 36 7.74 -25.81 1.14
C ASN A 36 6.37 -26.08 1.81
N LYS A 37 5.80 -25.06 2.44
CA LYS A 37 4.55 -25.20 3.20
C LYS A 37 3.37 -25.38 2.27
N GLU A 38 2.36 -26.08 2.76
CA GLU A 38 1.04 -26.09 2.13
C GLU A 38 0.37 -24.71 2.32
N PHE A 39 -0.25 -24.20 1.26
CA PHE A 39 -0.99 -22.93 1.30
C PHE A 39 -2.39 -23.17 1.89
N LYS A 40 -2.66 -22.55 3.03
CA LYS A 40 -3.89 -22.75 3.82
C LYS A 40 -4.80 -21.53 3.76
N ASP A 41 -6.01 -21.67 4.27
CA ASP A 41 -6.98 -20.58 4.34
C ASP A 41 -6.50 -19.36 5.13
N LYS A 42 -5.63 -19.56 6.13
CA LYS A 42 -4.99 -18.45 6.85
C LYS A 42 -4.17 -17.57 5.90
N ASP A 43 -3.37 -18.18 5.02
CA ASP A 43 -2.52 -17.46 4.07
C ASP A 43 -3.36 -16.67 3.07
N ARG A 44 -4.47 -17.28 2.62
CA ARG A 44 -5.48 -16.62 1.78
C ARG A 44 -6.09 -15.41 2.48
N LYS A 45 -6.52 -15.55 3.73
CA LYS A 45 -7.13 -14.46 4.53
C LYS A 45 -6.14 -13.32 4.76
N LEU A 46 -4.87 -13.62 5.04
CA LEU A 46 -3.83 -12.59 5.14
C LEU A 46 -3.71 -11.79 3.84
N GLY A 47 -3.63 -12.49 2.70
CA GLY A 47 -3.60 -11.84 1.38
C GLY A 47 -4.86 -10.99 1.11
N LEU A 48 -6.03 -11.47 1.53
CA LEU A 48 -7.30 -10.76 1.39
C LEU A 48 -7.33 -9.47 2.21
N PHE A 49 -6.89 -9.51 3.47
CA PHE A 49 -6.83 -8.31 4.31
C PHE A 49 -5.85 -7.27 3.76
N GLY A 50 -4.68 -7.70 3.27
CA GLY A 50 -3.75 -6.81 2.57
C GLY A 50 -4.39 -6.14 1.35
N LEU A 51 -5.19 -6.87 0.57
CA LEU A 51 -5.95 -6.31 -0.55
C LEU A 51 -7.01 -5.30 -0.07
N ILE A 52 -7.82 -5.67 0.93
CA ILE A 52 -8.91 -4.82 1.44
C ILE A 52 -8.37 -3.51 1.98
N PHE A 53 -7.39 -3.54 2.89
CA PHE A 53 -6.87 -2.32 3.50
C PHE A 53 -6.19 -1.39 2.49
N THR A 54 -5.51 -1.94 1.48
CA THR A 54 -4.89 -1.12 0.42
C THR A 54 -5.92 -0.46 -0.48
N HIS A 55 -7.08 -1.08 -0.72
CA HIS A 55 -8.17 -0.46 -1.47
C HIS A 55 -8.94 0.57 -0.64
N ILE A 56 -9.20 0.31 0.64
CA ILE A 56 -9.77 1.32 1.55
C ILE A 56 -8.83 2.52 1.64
N GLN A 57 -7.52 2.28 1.72
CA GLN A 57 -6.50 3.33 1.72
C GLN A 57 -6.59 4.21 0.48
N LEU A 58 -6.76 3.60 -0.71
CA LEU A 58 -6.95 4.34 -1.96
C LEU A 58 -8.20 5.20 -1.93
N LEU A 59 -9.34 4.66 -1.48
CA LEU A 59 -10.59 5.41 -1.42
C LEU A 59 -10.47 6.62 -0.50
N LEU A 60 -9.90 6.44 0.70
CA LEU A 60 -9.61 7.54 1.62
C LEU A 60 -8.62 8.54 1.01
N GLY A 61 -7.61 8.05 0.30
CA GLY A 61 -6.61 8.88 -0.37
C GLY A 61 -7.19 9.71 -1.51
N LEU A 62 -8.13 9.16 -2.27
CA LEU A 62 -8.86 9.87 -3.32
C LEU A 62 -9.73 10.98 -2.73
N VAL A 63 -10.48 10.70 -1.66
CA VAL A 63 -11.24 11.76 -0.97
C VAL A 63 -10.29 12.84 -0.45
N LEU A 64 -9.19 12.44 0.21
CA LEU A 64 -8.18 13.36 0.73
C LEU A 64 -7.54 14.20 -0.38
N TYR A 65 -7.36 13.63 -1.58
CA TYR A 65 -6.77 14.31 -2.73
C TYR A 65 -7.56 15.57 -3.13
N PHE A 66 -8.89 15.55 -3.00
CA PHE A 66 -9.75 16.67 -3.37
C PHE A 66 -9.99 17.68 -2.25
N VAL A 67 -9.77 17.31 -0.99
CA VAL A 67 -10.04 18.19 0.17
C VAL A 67 -8.78 18.72 0.84
N SER A 68 -7.61 18.17 0.52
CA SER A 68 -6.34 18.55 1.14
C SER A 68 -5.75 19.81 0.48
N PRO A 69 -5.34 20.82 1.27
CA PRO A 69 -4.64 21.99 0.72
C PRO A 69 -3.23 21.66 0.21
N MET A 70 -2.69 20.47 0.51
CA MET A 70 -1.36 20.05 0.04
C MET A 70 -1.37 19.61 -1.43
N VAL A 71 -2.56 19.31 -1.99
CA VAL A 71 -2.70 18.95 -3.40
C VAL A 71 -2.91 20.22 -4.20
N GLN A 72 -1.81 20.71 -4.77
CA GLN A 72 -1.79 21.90 -5.63
C GLN A 72 -1.74 21.50 -7.10
N GLY A 73 -2.17 22.40 -7.99
CA GLY A 73 -2.11 22.16 -9.44
C GLY A 73 -0.68 21.89 -9.93
N PHE A 74 -0.54 21.05 -10.96
CA PHE A 74 0.76 20.57 -11.43
C PHE A 74 1.78 21.68 -11.72
N GLY A 75 1.37 22.82 -12.27
CA GLY A 75 2.28 23.94 -12.54
C GLY A 75 2.96 24.51 -11.28
N VAL A 76 2.26 24.51 -10.15
CA VAL A 76 2.80 24.92 -8.84
C VAL A 76 3.55 23.75 -8.21
N ALA A 77 2.93 22.57 -8.17
CA ALA A 77 3.48 21.40 -7.52
C ALA A 77 4.83 20.98 -8.11
N MET A 78 5.04 21.08 -9.43
CA MET A 78 6.31 20.68 -10.05
C MET A 78 7.52 21.52 -9.59
N LYS A 79 7.29 22.75 -9.10
CA LYS A 79 8.35 23.65 -8.62
C LYS A 79 8.77 23.39 -7.18
N ASP A 80 7.96 22.68 -6.40
CA ASP A 80 8.23 22.37 -5.00
C ASP A 80 8.21 20.86 -4.77
N SER A 81 9.30 20.30 -4.23
CA SER A 81 9.43 18.84 -4.06
C SER A 81 8.41 18.26 -3.08
N THR A 82 7.98 19.04 -2.08
CA THR A 82 6.97 18.60 -1.10
C THR A 82 5.60 18.56 -1.77
N LEU A 83 5.20 19.61 -2.47
CA LEU A 83 3.92 19.66 -3.18
C LEU A 83 3.87 18.61 -4.30
N ARG A 84 4.96 18.40 -5.04
CA ARG A 84 5.06 17.34 -6.06
C ARG A 84 4.87 15.95 -5.45
N LEU A 85 5.44 15.69 -4.27
CA LEU A 85 5.26 14.43 -3.57
C LEU A 85 3.77 14.16 -3.31
N TYR A 86 3.04 15.13 -2.73
CA TYR A 86 1.62 14.94 -2.40
C TYR A 86 0.71 14.91 -3.62
N ALA A 87 0.92 15.78 -4.60
CA ALA A 87 0.02 15.95 -5.73
C ALA A 87 0.22 14.90 -6.84
N LEU A 88 1.43 14.32 -6.95
CA LEU A 88 1.79 13.44 -8.06
C LEU A 88 2.46 12.14 -7.60
N GLU A 89 3.63 12.24 -6.96
CA GLU A 89 4.50 11.06 -6.79
C GLU A 89 3.91 10.02 -5.85
N HIS A 90 3.34 10.45 -4.71
CA HIS A 90 2.66 9.58 -3.75
C HIS A 90 1.42 8.89 -4.34
N PRO A 91 0.41 9.61 -4.86
CA PRO A 91 -0.78 8.96 -5.42
C PRO A 91 -0.45 8.07 -6.62
N LEU A 92 0.43 8.50 -7.52
CA LEU A 92 0.81 7.71 -8.70
C LEU A 92 1.46 6.39 -8.32
N ILE A 93 2.48 6.42 -7.46
CA ILE A 93 3.20 5.21 -7.05
C ILE A 93 2.31 4.27 -6.23
N ASN A 94 1.42 4.81 -5.41
CA ASN A 94 0.45 4.01 -4.67
C ASN A 94 -0.56 3.31 -5.58
N ILE A 95 -1.05 3.97 -6.64
CA ILE A 95 -1.94 3.33 -7.62
C ILE A 95 -1.23 2.16 -8.30
N ILE A 96 0.03 2.35 -8.73
CA ILE A 96 0.83 1.27 -9.33
C ILE A 96 1.00 0.11 -8.34
N ALA A 97 1.33 0.41 -7.07
CA ALA A 97 1.45 -0.60 -6.04
C ALA A 97 0.16 -1.41 -5.84
N ILE A 98 -0.99 -0.74 -5.80
CA ILE A 98 -2.31 -1.38 -5.63
C ILE A 98 -2.66 -2.24 -6.83
N VAL A 99 -2.37 -1.79 -8.06
CA VAL A 99 -2.53 -2.61 -9.27
C VAL A 99 -1.71 -3.89 -9.16
N LEU A 100 -0.45 -3.82 -8.73
CA LEU A 100 0.39 -5.01 -8.51
C LEU A 100 -0.22 -5.95 -7.46
N ILE A 101 -0.67 -5.42 -6.32
CA ILE A 101 -1.31 -6.21 -5.25
C ILE A 101 -2.58 -6.91 -5.79
N THR A 102 -3.40 -6.21 -6.56
CA THR A 102 -4.59 -6.76 -7.23
C THR A 102 -4.25 -7.84 -8.25
N ILE A 103 -3.16 -7.69 -8.99
CA ILE A 103 -2.63 -8.73 -9.88
C ILE A 103 -2.18 -9.95 -9.07
N GLY A 104 -1.46 -9.75 -7.97
CA GLY A 104 -1.04 -10.81 -7.04
C GLY A 104 -2.23 -11.61 -6.52
N TRP A 105 -3.25 -10.90 -6.04
CA TRP A 105 -4.52 -11.49 -5.61
C TRP A 105 -5.23 -12.24 -6.75
N SER A 106 -5.32 -11.65 -7.93
CA SER A 106 -6.01 -12.30 -9.06
C SER A 106 -5.28 -13.55 -9.55
N LYS A 107 -3.94 -13.53 -9.54
CA LYS A 107 -3.11 -14.66 -9.99
C LYS A 107 -3.02 -15.78 -8.96
N HIS A 108 -3.02 -15.51 -7.64
CA HIS A 108 -2.98 -16.58 -6.64
C HIS A 108 -4.23 -17.47 -6.72
N LYS A 109 -5.42 -16.87 -7.00
CA LYS A 109 -6.68 -17.61 -7.15
C LYS A 109 -6.65 -18.62 -8.31
N LYS A 110 -5.86 -18.34 -9.35
CA LYS A 110 -5.72 -19.18 -10.54
C LYS A 110 -4.61 -20.23 -10.41
N ALA A 111 -3.80 -20.17 -9.35
CA ALA A 111 -2.73 -21.13 -9.13
C ALA A 111 -3.28 -22.41 -8.46
N THR A 112 -2.81 -23.56 -8.92
CA THR A 112 -3.25 -24.88 -8.42
C THR A 112 -2.41 -25.36 -7.25
N ASP A 113 -1.09 -25.19 -7.32
CA ASP A 113 -0.16 -25.65 -6.28
C ASP A 113 0.20 -24.57 -5.25
N SER A 114 0.57 -25.01 -4.04
CA SER A 114 0.92 -24.15 -2.90
C SER A 114 2.11 -23.22 -3.17
N LYS A 115 3.14 -23.73 -3.84
CA LYS A 115 4.37 -22.98 -4.13
C LYS A 115 4.07 -21.81 -5.07
N SER A 116 3.27 -22.03 -6.11
CA SER A 116 2.83 -20.98 -7.02
C SER A 116 1.99 -19.91 -6.31
N LYS A 117 1.07 -20.30 -5.41
CA LYS A 117 0.25 -19.36 -4.63
C LYS A 117 1.13 -18.45 -3.77
N PHE A 118 2.05 -19.03 -2.98
CA PHE A 118 2.99 -18.24 -2.19
C PHE A 118 3.89 -17.37 -3.06
N LYS A 119 4.36 -17.86 -4.21
CA LYS A 119 5.17 -17.07 -5.16
C LYS A 119 4.44 -15.84 -5.68
N LYS A 120 3.12 -15.91 -5.93
CA LYS A 120 2.34 -14.73 -6.34
C LYS A 120 2.30 -13.67 -5.24
N PHE A 121 2.05 -14.06 -3.99
CA PHE A 121 2.10 -13.10 -2.89
C PHE A 121 3.51 -12.56 -2.66
N ALA A 122 4.54 -13.41 -2.63
CA ALA A 122 5.92 -13.00 -2.40
C ALA A 122 6.42 -11.96 -3.42
N ILE A 123 6.05 -12.09 -4.70
CA ILE A 123 6.47 -11.13 -5.72
C ILE A 123 5.60 -9.87 -5.65
N PHE A 124 4.29 -10.02 -5.82
CA PHE A 124 3.42 -8.87 -6.06
C PHE A 124 3.15 -8.03 -4.81
N TYR A 125 2.98 -8.66 -3.64
CA TYR A 125 2.73 -7.91 -2.40
C TYR A 125 4.01 -7.24 -1.90
N THR A 126 5.18 -7.87 -2.09
CA THR A 126 6.46 -7.25 -1.76
C THR A 126 6.77 -6.06 -2.68
N LEU A 127 6.57 -6.19 -3.99
CA LEU A 127 6.73 -5.06 -4.91
C LEU A 127 5.77 -3.91 -4.55
N GLY A 128 4.51 -4.22 -4.27
CA GLY A 128 3.55 -3.23 -3.81
C GLY A 128 3.98 -2.54 -2.51
N LEU A 129 4.45 -3.31 -1.52
CA LEU A 129 4.95 -2.78 -0.25
C LEU A 129 6.16 -1.85 -0.47
N VAL A 130 7.15 -2.26 -1.26
CA VAL A 130 8.33 -1.45 -1.57
C VAL A 130 7.95 -0.14 -2.25
N LEU A 131 7.03 -0.19 -3.23
CA LEU A 131 6.54 1.01 -3.90
C LEU A 131 5.86 1.98 -2.92
N ILE A 132 4.96 1.49 -2.07
CA ILE A 132 4.28 2.33 -1.06
C ILE A 132 5.30 2.97 -0.10
N LEU A 133 6.26 2.19 0.40
CA LEU A 133 7.31 2.69 1.29
C LEU A 133 8.21 3.73 0.60
N SER A 134 8.45 3.61 -0.71
CA SER A 134 9.30 4.53 -1.47
C SER A 134 8.76 5.96 -1.62
N ARG A 135 7.44 6.15 -1.46
CA ARG A 135 6.77 7.45 -1.58
C ARG A 135 5.89 7.80 -0.40
N LEU A 136 6.08 7.15 0.74
CA LEU A 136 5.42 7.55 1.98
C LEU A 136 5.95 8.93 2.42
N PRO A 137 5.11 9.88 2.87
CA PRO A 137 5.56 11.20 3.31
C PRO A 137 6.25 11.10 4.69
N TRP A 138 7.46 10.54 4.70
CA TRP A 138 8.20 10.18 5.90
C TRP A 138 8.47 11.36 6.84
N LYS A 139 8.66 12.58 6.31
CA LYS A 139 8.82 13.80 7.12
C LYS A 139 7.61 14.08 8.02
N VAL A 140 6.42 13.66 7.62
CA VAL A 140 5.20 13.83 8.43
C VAL A 140 5.05 12.69 9.44
N TRP A 141 5.46 11.48 9.07
CA TRP A 141 5.27 10.29 9.90
C TRP A 141 6.38 10.09 10.94
N MET A 142 7.61 10.47 10.60
CA MET A 142 8.79 10.34 11.46
C MET A 142 9.63 11.63 11.42
N PRO A 143 9.10 12.76 11.91
CA PRO A 143 9.79 14.05 11.82
C PRO A 143 11.19 14.01 12.46
N SER A 144 11.34 13.28 13.56
CA SER A 144 12.60 13.15 14.30
C SER A 144 13.73 12.45 13.54
N LEU A 145 13.42 11.68 12.49
CA LEU A 145 14.43 11.01 11.66
C LEU A 145 14.93 11.88 10.50
N PHE A 146 14.31 13.03 10.27
CA PHE A 146 14.59 13.93 9.14
C PHE A 146 14.72 15.39 9.57
N ALA A 147 14.94 15.63 10.87
CA ALA A 147 15.21 16.93 11.47
C ALA A 147 16.69 17.30 11.38
#